data_AF-A0A847PAE8-F1
#
_entry.id   AF-A0A847PAE8-F1
#
_cell.length_a   1.000
_cell.length_b   1.000
_cell.length_c   1.000
_cell.angle_alpha   90.00
_cell.angle_beta   90.00
_cell.angle_gamma   90.00
#
_symmetry.space_group_name_H-M   'P 1'
#
loop_
_entity.id
_entity.type
_entity.pdbx_description
1 polymer ?
#
loop_
_entity_poly.entity_id
_entity_poly.type
_entity_poly.pdbx_seq_one_letter_code
_entity_poly.pdbx_strand_id
1 'polypeptide(L)'
;MNRIQKYNFRIQTTEVPPELHKTEEAQQLKEACQQFESILWAQIWKKMRDSARKIGGTEHRRPWKQMEDLSLEMASDSLAASGGVGLWKLLYDQVAVGLATEQSSAKLKQSWSEKNEMAKVEGENPPKMRRDDVARS
;
A
#
# COMPACT_ATOMS: atom_id res chain seq x y z
N MET A 1 4.97 37.58 8.40
CA MET A 1 5.35 36.27 8.98
C MET A 1 4.39 35.20 8.47
N ASN A 2 4.64 34.54 7.33
CA ASN A 2 3.79 33.45 6.81
C ASN A 2 4.67 32.41 6.10
N ARG A 3 5.32 31.54 6.89
CA ARG A 3 6.26 30.51 6.41
C ARG A 3 5.60 29.16 6.10
N ILE A 4 4.30 29.01 6.34
CA ILE A 4 3.62 27.70 6.38
C ILE A 4 3.15 27.23 4.97
N GLN A 5 3.05 28.12 3.98
CA GLN A 5 2.63 27.74 2.62
C GLN A 5 3.66 26.92 1.82
N LYS A 6 4.89 26.71 2.34
CA LYS A 6 5.96 26.00 1.60
C LYS A 6 5.83 24.47 1.63
N TYR A 7 4.96 23.91 2.46
CA TYR A 7 4.78 22.46 2.57
C TYR A 7 3.35 22.04 2.21
N ASN A 8 2.84 22.54 1.07
CA ASN A 8 1.70 21.90 0.42
C ASN A 8 2.15 20.49 0.00
N PHE A 9 1.98 19.53 0.89
CA PHE A 9 2.09 18.11 0.61
C PHE A 9 0.97 17.79 -0.38
N ARG A 10 1.28 17.95 -1.67
CA ARG A 10 0.37 17.57 -2.75
C ARG A 10 0.26 16.06 -2.69
N ILE A 11 -0.76 15.57 -1.98
CA ILE A 11 -1.24 14.21 -2.13
C ILE A 11 -1.66 14.13 -3.60
N GLN A 12 -0.80 13.54 -4.43
CA GLN A 12 -1.24 13.09 -5.73
C GLN A 12 -2.21 11.96 -5.42
N THR A 13 -3.51 12.22 -5.56
CA THR A 13 -4.51 11.16 -5.64
C THR A 13 -4.18 10.40 -6.92
N THR A 14 -3.35 9.37 -6.78
CA THR A 14 -3.21 8.32 -7.79
C THR A 14 -4.55 7.60 -7.80
N GLU A 15 -5.48 8.12 -8.60
CA GLU A 15 -6.77 7.48 -8.82
C GLU A 15 -6.50 6.15 -9.51
N VAL A 16 -6.46 5.08 -8.70
CA VAL A 16 -6.38 3.72 -9.22
C VAL A 16 -7.60 3.50 -10.11
N PRO A 17 -7.41 3.01 -11.36
CA PRO A 17 -8.53 2.78 -12.27
C PRO A 17 -9.58 1.86 -11.63
N PRO A 18 -10.88 2.19 -11.75
CA PRO A 18 -11.96 1.44 -11.07
C PRO A 18 -12.05 -0.03 -11.49
N GLU A 19 -11.45 -0.39 -12.63
CA GLU A 19 -11.36 -1.74 -13.16
C GLU A 19 -10.44 -2.66 -12.34
N LEU A 20 -9.39 -2.11 -11.70
CA LEU A 20 -8.42 -2.91 -10.94
C LEU A 20 -9.00 -3.43 -9.63
N HIS A 21 -9.97 -2.73 -9.04
CA HIS A 21 -10.62 -3.12 -7.78
C HIS A 21 -11.54 -4.36 -7.87
N LYS A 22 -11.75 -4.90 -9.08
CA LYS A 22 -12.67 -6.02 -9.32
C LYS A 22 -12.00 -7.39 -9.22
N THR A 23 -10.67 -7.47 -9.21
CA THR A 23 -9.97 -8.75 -9.07
C THR A 23 -9.93 -9.19 -7.60
N GLU A 24 -9.94 -10.50 -7.36
CA GLU A 24 -9.84 -11.07 -6.01
C GLU A 24 -8.53 -10.65 -5.32
N GLU A 25 -7.44 -10.61 -6.07
CA GLU A 25 -6.13 -10.14 -5.61
C GLU A 25 -6.17 -8.67 -5.14
N ALA A 26 -6.91 -7.81 -5.84
CA ALA A 26 -7.06 -6.41 -5.47
C ALA A 26 -7.90 -6.22 -4.20
N GLN A 27 -8.87 -7.10 -3.94
CA GLN A 27 -9.65 -7.11 -2.71
C GLN A 27 -8.81 -7.59 -1.52
N GLN A 28 -8.04 -8.65 -1.69
CA GLN A 28 -7.12 -9.14 -0.67
C GLN A 28 -6.04 -8.11 -0.33
N LEU A 29 -5.48 -7.43 -1.34
CA LEU A 29 -4.51 -6.36 -1.14
C LEU A 29 -5.13 -5.18 -0.36
N LYS A 30 -6.37 -4.81 -0.69
CA LYS A 30 -7.10 -3.78 0.04
C LYS A 30 -7.32 -4.16 1.50
N GLU A 31 -7.75 -5.38 1.76
CA GLU A 31 -7.96 -5.89 3.12
C GLU A 31 -6.65 -5.90 3.92
N ALA A 32 -5.56 -6.38 3.31
CA ALA A 32 -4.24 -6.35 3.94
C ALA A 32 -3.77 -4.92 4.28
N CYS A 33 -4.00 -3.96 3.38
CA CYS A 33 -3.70 -2.55 3.65
C CYS A 33 -4.55 -1.97 4.80
N GLN A 34 -5.83 -2.36 4.90
CA GLN A 34 -6.69 -1.95 6.02
C GLN A 34 -6.25 -2.58 7.34
N GLN A 35 -5.91 -3.87 7.34
CA GLN A 35 -5.35 -4.54 8.52
C GLN A 35 -4.03 -3.90 8.98
N PHE A 36 -3.18 -3.50 8.04
CA PHE A 36 -1.96 -2.76 8.36
C PHE A 36 -2.26 -1.44 9.09
N GLU A 37 -3.22 -0.66 8.60
CA GLU A 37 -3.61 0.59 9.27
C GLU A 37 -4.15 0.34 10.68
N SER A 38 -4.96 -0.71 10.87
CA SER A 38 -5.44 -1.11 12.20
C SER A 38 -4.28 -1.42 13.15
N ILE A 39 -3.35 -2.28 12.73
CA ILE A 39 -2.20 -2.67 13.56
C ILE A 39 -1.37 -1.44 13.91
N LEU A 40 -1.12 -0.56 12.94
CA LEU A 40 -0.39 0.68 13.15
C LEU A 40 -1.07 1.57 14.20
N TRP A 41 -2.39 1.74 14.12
CA TRP A 41 -3.14 2.50 15.11
C TRP A 41 -3.13 1.87 16.48
N ALA A 42 -3.33 0.56 16.57
CA ALA A 42 -3.24 -0.16 17.84
C ALA A 42 -1.88 0.08 18.51
N GLN A 43 -0.79 0.04 17.75
CA GLN A 43 0.56 0.30 18.27
C GLN A 43 0.76 1.77 18.71
N ILE A 44 0.27 2.73 17.92
CA ILE A 44 0.34 4.15 18.26
C ILE A 44 -0.43 4.42 19.55
N TRP A 45 -1.67 3.96 19.66
CA TRP A 45 -2.48 4.16 20.85
C TRP A 45 -1.91 3.45 22.08
N LYS A 46 -1.36 2.24 21.92
CA LYS A 46 -0.64 1.54 23.00
C LYS A 46 0.49 2.41 23.54
N LYS A 47 1.35 2.94 22.66
CA LYS A 47 2.45 3.82 23.04
C LYS A 47 1.98 5.14 23.65
N MET A 48 0.96 5.78 23.10
CA MET A 48 0.39 7.02 23.65
C MET A 48 -0.17 6.80 25.05
N ARG A 49 -0.95 5.73 25.25
CA ARG A 49 -1.51 5.35 26.55
C ARG A 49 -0.41 5.04 27.57
N ASP A 50 0.63 4.33 27.15
CA ASP A 50 1.77 4.00 28.03
C ASP A 50 2.54 5.26 28.43
N SER A 51 2.79 6.19 27.49
CA SER A 51 3.38 7.50 27.77
C SER A 51 2.54 8.35 28.72
N ALA A 52 1.22 8.39 28.53
CA ALA A 52 0.32 9.13 29.42
C ALA A 52 0.34 8.57 30.85
N ARG A 53 0.40 7.24 31.00
CA ARG A 53 0.46 6.57 32.31
C ARG A 53 1.81 6.74 33.00
N LYS A 54 2.91 6.82 32.23
CA LYS A 54 4.23 7.19 32.76
C LYS A 54 4.20 8.56 33.43
N ILE A 55 3.58 9.54 32.77
CA ILE A 55 3.43 10.90 33.32
C ILE A 55 2.52 10.89 34.55
N GLY A 56 1.43 10.11 34.52
CA GLY A 56 0.46 10.03 35.62
C GLY A 56 0.88 9.16 36.82
N GLY A 57 2.04 8.49 36.80
CA GLY A 57 2.52 7.66 37.91
C GLY A 57 1.76 6.35 38.14
N THR A 58 0.87 5.93 37.23
CA THR A 58 0.02 4.74 37.38
C THR A 58 0.56 3.51 36.63
N GLU A 59 1.84 3.49 36.28
CA GLU A 59 2.43 2.51 35.35
C GLU A 59 2.29 1.05 35.82
N HIS A 60 2.19 0.81 37.14
CA HIS A 60 2.25 -0.52 37.73
C HIS A 60 0.89 -1.16 38.04
N ARG A 61 -0.23 -0.42 37.95
CA ARG A 61 -1.58 -0.96 38.20
C ARG A 61 -2.37 -1.11 36.89
N ARG A 62 -2.25 -2.27 36.25
CA ARG A 62 -3.17 -2.72 35.19
C ARG A 62 -3.75 -4.10 35.51
N PRO A 63 -4.73 -4.18 36.42
CA PRO A 63 -5.41 -5.45 36.69
C PRO A 63 -6.15 -6.00 35.44
N TRP A 64 -6.56 -5.13 34.51
CA TRP A 64 -7.33 -5.51 33.31
C TRP A 64 -6.55 -5.33 31.99
N LYS A 65 -5.21 -5.38 32.03
CA LYS A 65 -4.34 -5.10 30.88
C LYS A 65 -4.81 -5.79 29.59
N GLN A 66 -5.11 -7.08 29.66
CA GLN A 66 -5.49 -7.87 28.48
C GLN A 66 -6.81 -7.39 27.86
N MET A 67 -7.80 -7.04 28.68
CA MET A 67 -9.08 -6.50 28.17
C MET A 67 -8.92 -5.09 27.61
N GLU A 68 -8.10 -4.25 28.26
CA GLU A 68 -7.78 -2.92 27.72
C GLU A 68 -7.04 -3.02 26.37
N ASP A 69 -6.12 -3.98 26.22
CA ASP A 69 -5.37 -4.18 24.98
C ASP A 69 -6.28 -4.73 23.87
N LEU A 70 -7.12 -5.72 24.19
CA LEU A 70 -8.09 -6.30 23.25
C LEU A 70 -9.11 -5.26 22.78
N SER A 71 -9.70 -4.48 23.69
CA SER A 71 -10.67 -3.44 23.33
C SER A 71 -10.06 -2.37 22.43
N LEU A 72 -8.79 -2.03 22.63
CA LEU A 72 -8.06 -1.10 21.78
C LEU A 72 -7.81 -1.68 20.38
N GLU A 73 -7.43 -2.95 20.28
CA GLU A 73 -7.25 -3.64 19.00
C GLU A 73 -8.56 -3.68 18.22
N MET A 74 -9.65 -4.11 18.86
CA MET A 74 -10.98 -4.13 18.23
C MET A 74 -11.45 -2.74 17.78
N ALA A 75 -11.16 -1.70 18.58
CA ALA A 75 -11.46 -0.32 18.20
C ALA A 75 -10.62 0.14 16.99
N SER A 76 -9.36 -0.29 16.91
CA SER A 76 -8.46 0.03 15.79
C SER A 76 -8.90 -0.69 14.51
N ASP A 77 -9.34 -1.95 14.63
CA ASP A 77 -9.90 -2.72 13.51
C ASP A 77 -11.18 -2.07 12.98
N SER A 78 -12.08 -1.70 13.88
CA SER A 78 -13.31 -0.99 13.53
C SER A 78 -13.03 0.35 12.87
N LEU A 79 -12.04 1.10 13.37
CA LEU A 79 -11.62 2.38 12.81
C LEU A 79 -11.09 2.21 11.37
N ALA A 80 -10.17 1.26 11.15
CA ALA A 80 -9.63 0.98 9.83
C ALA A 80 -10.72 0.50 8.85
N ALA A 81 -11.61 -0.39 9.29
CA ALA A 81 -12.73 -0.89 8.49
C ALA A 81 -13.73 0.22 8.11
N SER A 82 -13.99 1.18 9.01
CA SER A 82 -14.89 2.32 8.76
C SER A 82 -14.34 3.36 7.77
N GLY A 83 -13.10 3.19 7.30
CA GLY A 83 -12.44 4.08 6.35
C GLY A 83 -11.20 4.77 6.91
N GLY A 84 -10.97 4.69 8.23
CA GLY A 84 -9.74 5.12 8.91
C GLY A 84 -9.37 6.59 8.68
N VAL A 85 -8.08 6.88 8.80
CA VAL A 85 -7.50 8.17 8.37
C VAL A 85 -7.14 8.16 6.88
N GLY A 86 -7.35 7.03 6.21
CA GLY A 86 -7.08 6.85 4.79
C GLY A 86 -5.62 6.53 4.48
N LEU A 87 -4.81 6.14 5.47
CA LEU A 87 -3.43 5.71 5.24
C LEU A 87 -3.38 4.45 4.37
N TRP A 88 -4.32 3.53 4.62
CA TRP A 88 -4.47 2.31 3.83
C TRP A 88 -4.72 2.59 2.35
N LYS A 89 -5.44 3.67 2.01
CA LYS A 89 -5.73 4.05 0.61
C LYS A 89 -4.46 4.49 -0.09
N LEU A 90 -3.67 5.33 0.57
CA LEU A 90 -2.39 5.79 0.03
C LEU A 90 -1.44 4.60 -0.18
N LEU A 91 -1.36 3.69 0.79
CA LEU A 91 -0.56 2.47 0.66
C LEU A 91 -1.05 1.59 -0.49
N TYR A 92 -2.35 1.38 -0.58
CA TYR A 92 -2.98 0.62 -1.64
C TYR A 92 -2.68 1.23 -3.01
N ASP A 93 -2.81 2.55 -3.17
CA ASP A 93 -2.55 3.23 -4.44
C ASP A 93 -1.09 3.05 -4.88
N GLN A 94 -0.13 3.18 -3.95
CA GLN A 94 1.29 2.98 -4.27
C GLN A 94 1.60 1.53 -4.66
N VAL A 95 1.06 0.55 -3.92
CA VAL A 95 1.31 -0.87 -4.19
C VAL A 95 0.62 -1.30 -5.48
N ALA A 96 -0.62 -0.87 -5.71
CA ALA A 96 -1.38 -1.18 -6.91
C ALA A 96 -0.70 -0.63 -8.18
N VAL A 97 -0.16 0.59 -8.11
CA VAL A 97 0.62 1.18 -9.21
C VAL A 97 1.89 0.37 -9.47
N GLY A 98 2.65 0.01 -8.43
CA GLY A 98 3.86 -0.80 -8.57
C GLY A 98 3.60 -2.20 -9.16
N LEU A 99 2.50 -2.85 -8.76
CA LEU A 99 2.12 -4.15 -9.33
C LEU A 99 1.72 -4.04 -10.81
N ALA A 100 1.02 -2.97 -11.19
CA ALA A 100 0.61 -2.74 -12.58
C ALA A 100 1.81 -2.49 -13.50
N THR A 101 2.84 -1.75 -13.04
CA THR A 101 4.07 -1.53 -13.81
C THR A 101 4.86 -2.83 -13.96
N GLU A 102 4.99 -3.61 -12.89
CA GLU A 102 5.67 -4.91 -12.93
C GLU A 102 5.00 -5.90 -13.89
N GLN A 103 3.68 -6.04 -13.82
CA GLN A 103 2.91 -6.91 -14.72
C GLN A 103 3.04 -6.49 -16.20
N SER A 104 3.03 -5.18 -16.46
CA SER A 104 3.22 -4.64 -17.81
C SER A 104 4.62 -4.96 -18.34
N SER A 105 5.65 -4.81 -17.50
CA SER A 105 7.03 -5.15 -17.86
C SER A 105 7.22 -6.65 -18.12
N ALA A 106 6.55 -7.50 -17.36
CA ALA A 106 6.60 -8.95 -17.51
C ALA A 106 5.92 -9.43 -18.80
N LYS A 107 4.73 -8.90 -19.11
CA LYS A 107 4.03 -9.18 -20.38
C LYS A 107 4.82 -8.71 -21.59
N LEU A 108 5.46 -7.54 -21.50
CA LEU A 108 6.30 -7.02 -22.57
C LEU A 108 7.48 -7.98 -22.83
N LYS A 109 8.19 -8.42 -21.79
CA LYS A 109 9.31 -9.37 -21.92
C LYS A 109 8.87 -10.71 -22.52
N GLN A 110 7.70 -11.23 -22.15
CA GLN A 110 7.16 -12.47 -22.73
C GLN A 110 6.84 -12.31 -24.22
N SER A 111 6.12 -11.25 -24.60
CA SER A 111 5.78 -10.97 -26.00
C SER A 111 7.04 -10.74 -26.86
N TRP A 112 8.08 -10.12 -26.30
CA TRP A 112 9.37 -9.98 -26.97
C TRP A 112 10.09 -11.30 -27.15
N SER A 113 10.04 -12.20 -26.16
CA SER A 113 10.63 -13.54 -26.25
C SER A 113 9.96 -14.36 -27.35
N GLU A 114 8.63 -14.37 -27.39
CA GLU A 114 7.84 -15.08 -28.42
C GLU A 114 8.15 -14.57 -29.83
N LYS A 115 8.21 -13.25 -30.03
CA LYS A 115 8.56 -12.65 -31.34
C LYS A 115 9.98 -13.01 -31.78
N ASN A 116 10.91 -13.15 -30.83
CA ASN A 116 12.28 -13.55 -31.12
C ASN A 116 12.37 -15.03 -31.53
N GLU A 117 11.57 -15.89 -30.92
CA GLU A 117 11.48 -17.30 -31.29
C GLU A 117 10.83 -17.46 -32.68
N MET A 118 9.76 -16.73 -32.97
CA MET A 118 9.08 -16.74 -34.28
C MET A 118 9.99 -16.25 -35.40
N ALA A 119 10.71 -15.14 -35.21
CA ALA A 119 11.66 -14.62 -36.20
C ALA A 119 12.80 -15.61 -36.52
N LYS A 120 13.20 -16.42 -35.53
CA LYS A 120 14.22 -17.46 -35.69
C LYS A 120 13.72 -18.66 -36.49
N VAL A 121 12.41 -18.96 -36.45
CA VAL A 121 11.76 -20.02 -37.23
C VAL A 121 11.54 -19.58 -38.67
N GLU A 122 11.19 -18.32 -38.90
CA GLU A 122 10.94 -17.77 -40.25
C GLU A 122 12.22 -17.36 -41.00
N GLY A 123 13.39 -17.40 -40.34
CA GLY A 123 14.67 -16.99 -40.92
C GLY A 123 14.78 -15.47 -41.14
N GLU A 124 13.92 -14.70 -40.47
CA GLU A 124 13.94 -13.24 -40.50
C GLU A 124 14.86 -12.65 -39.43
N ASN A 125 15.34 -11.43 -39.66
CA ASN A 125 16.23 -10.75 -38.71
C ASN A 125 15.44 -10.37 -37.45
N PRO A 126 15.88 -10.75 -36.24
CA PRO A 126 15.12 -10.49 -35.03
C PRO A 126 14.82 -8.99 -34.82
N PRO A 127 13.63 -8.65 -34.29
CA PRO A 127 13.26 -7.28 -34.04
C PRO A 127 14.21 -6.65 -33.02
N LYS A 128 14.67 -5.41 -33.28
CA LYS A 128 15.51 -4.66 -32.33
C LYS A 128 14.62 -4.00 -31.27
N MET A 129 14.85 -4.31 -30.00
CA MET A 129 14.22 -3.62 -28.87
C MET A 129 14.55 -2.13 -28.92
N ARG A 130 13.54 -1.27 -29.11
CA ARG A 130 13.75 0.19 -29.08
C ARG A 130 14.01 0.60 -27.64
N ARG A 131 14.99 1.49 -27.44
CA ARG A 131 15.36 2.00 -26.10
C ARG A 131 14.18 2.67 -25.39
N ASP A 132 13.24 3.21 -26.15
CA ASP A 132 12.04 3.90 -25.66
C ASP A 132 11.06 2.94 -24.98
N ASP A 133 11.08 1.65 -25.35
CA ASP A 133 10.22 0.61 -24.76
C ASP A 133 10.76 0.13 -23.40
N VAL A 134 12.06 0.33 -23.13
CA VAL A 134 12.72 -0.01 -21.86
C VAL A 134 12.50 1.08 -20.81
N ALA A 135 12.36 2.34 -21.23
CA ALA A 135 12.26 3.50 -20.33
C ALA A 135 10.83 3.83 -19.86
N ARG A 136 9.80 3.15 -20.42
CA ARG A 136 8.39 3.28 -20.00
C ARG A 136 7.95 2.23 -18.97
N SER A 137 8.87 1.38 -18.51
CA SER A 137 8.66 0.41 -17.42
C SER A 137 8.88 1.04 -16.05
#